data_AF-A0A6G8S7E4-F1
#
_entry.id   AF-A0A6G8S7E4-F1
#
_cell.length_a   1.000
_cell.length_b   1.000
_cell.length_c   1.000
_cell.angle_alpha   90.00
_cell.angle_beta   90.00
_cell.angle_gamma   90.00
#
_symmetry.space_group_name_H-M   'P 1'
#
loop_
_entity.id
_entity.type
_entity.pdbx_description
1 polymer ?
#
loop_
_entity_poly.entity_id
_entity_poly.type
_entity_poly.pdbx_seq_one_letter_code
_entity_poly.pdbx_strand_id
1 'polypeptide(L)'
;MDKDIILGVLMLLLFLLSMTALSFSNYYFYLYLKKTAKVSGYLDFMAYNWGKRNAKNYRMMLSSARHKHEDLGKARKFVIAYQVLLGSAMILLLISFVIR
;
A
#
# COMPACT_ATOMS: atom_id res chain seq x y z
N MET A 1 -0.37 19.94 -27.06
CA MET A 1 0.19 18.82 -26.25
C MET A 1 -0.72 17.64 -26.48
N ASP A 2 -0.19 16.55 -27.04
CA ASP A 2 -1.01 15.40 -27.45
C ASP A 2 -1.75 14.81 -26.25
N LYS A 3 -3.03 14.50 -26.44
CA LYS A 3 -3.92 14.01 -25.37
C LYS A 3 -3.38 12.71 -24.76
N ASP A 4 -2.64 11.92 -25.54
CA ASP A 4 -2.00 10.67 -25.11
C ASP A 4 -0.83 10.91 -24.15
N ILE A 5 -0.07 12.00 -24.34
CA ILE A 5 1.02 12.39 -23.44
C ILE A 5 0.45 12.82 -22.08
N ILE A 6 -0.65 13.59 -22.08
CA ILE A 6 -1.34 14.00 -20.85
C ILE A 6 -1.86 12.77 -20.10
N LEU A 7 -2.46 11.81 -20.81
CA LEU A 7 -2.98 10.58 -20.22
C LEU A 7 -1.85 9.73 -19.62
N GLY A 8 -0.73 9.57 -20.35
CA GLY A 8 0.44 8.83 -19.88
C GLY A 8 1.05 9.44 -18.61
N VAL A 9 1.20 10.76 -18.56
CA VAL A 9 1.68 11.47 -17.35
C VAL A 9 0.70 11.29 -16.18
N LEU A 10 -0.61 11.35 -16.45
CA LEU A 10 -1.62 11.16 -15.41
C LEU A 10 -1.58 9.73 -14.82
N MET A 11 -1.46 8.71 -15.68
CA MET A 11 -1.31 7.32 -15.23
C MET A 11 -0.03 7.11 -14.42
N LEU A 12 1.08 7.72 -14.84
CA LEU A 12 2.35 7.66 -14.11
C LEU A 12 2.22 8.31 -12.72
N LEU A 13 1.56 9.47 -12.62
CA LEU A 13 1.33 10.15 -11.34
C LEU A 13 0.45 9.31 -10.41
N LEU A 14 -0.64 8.72 -10.92
CA LEU A 14 -1.50 7.83 -10.14
C LEU A 14 -0.77 6.57 -9.65
N PHE A 15 0.12 6.02 -10.48
CA PHE A 15 0.99 4.91 -10.11
C PHE A 15 1.98 5.29 -9.01
N LEU A 16 2.67 6.42 -9.15
CA LEU A 16 3.61 6.92 -8.14
C LEU A 16 2.93 7.23 -6.80
N LEU A 17 1.74 7.81 -6.84
CA LEU A 17 0.92 8.05 -5.65
C LEU A 17 0.51 6.73 -4.96
N SER A 18 0.11 5.72 -5.74
CA SER A 18 -0.19 4.37 -5.22
C SER A 18 1.03 3.74 -4.53
N MET A 19 2.19 3.81 -5.17
CA MET A 19 3.46 3.27 -4.63
C MET A 19 3.91 4.01 -3.37
N THR A 20 3.68 5.32 -3.29
CA THR A 20 3.98 6.12 -2.10
C THR A 20 3.09 5.73 -0.93
N ALA A 21 1.77 5.56 -1.16
CA ALA A 21 0.84 5.12 -0.13
C ALA A 21 1.13 3.69 0.38
N LEU A 22 1.49 2.77 -0.52
CA LEU A 22 1.95 1.42 -0.17
C LEU A 22 3.23 1.46 0.67
N SER A 23 4.20 2.29 0.27
CA SER A 23 5.46 2.46 0.99
C SER A 23 5.24 3.04 2.39
N PHE A 24 4.34 4.01 2.52
CA PHE A 24 3.94 4.58 3.81
C PHE A 24 3.30 3.51 4.70
N SER A 25 2.38 2.70 4.16
CA SER A 25 1.78 1.58 4.91
C SER A 25 2.82 0.59 5.43
N ASN A 26 3.75 0.20 4.56
CA ASN A 26 4.84 -0.72 4.91
C ASN A 26 5.79 -0.12 5.95
N TYR A 27 6.07 1.19 5.88
CA TYR A 27 6.92 1.88 6.84
C TYR A 27 6.32 1.89 8.25
N TYR A 28 5.04 2.23 8.39
CA TYR A 28 4.37 2.20 9.70
C TYR A 28 4.25 0.78 10.24
N PHE A 29 4.03 -0.20 9.36
CA PHE A 29 4.00 -1.60 9.77
C PHE A 29 5.39 -2.13 10.18
N TYR A 30 6.46 -1.67 9.53
CA TYR A 30 7.85 -1.90 9.97
C TYR A 30 8.11 -1.29 11.35
N LEU A 31 7.77 -0.01 11.56
CA LEU A 31 7.93 0.65 12.86
C LEU A 31 7.19 -0.10 13.98
N TYR A 32 6.02 -0.65 13.67
CA TYR A 32 5.27 -1.49 14.60
C TYR A 32 5.99 -2.80 14.94
N LEU A 33 6.45 -3.54 13.93
CA LEU A 33 7.16 -4.79 14.15
C LEU A 33 8.48 -4.57 14.90
N LYS A 34 9.15 -3.44 14.65
CA LYS A 34 10.34 -3.01 15.39
C LYS A 34 10.01 -2.70 16.85
N LYS A 35 8.93 -1.94 17.12
CA LYS A 35 8.45 -1.67 18.48
C LYS A 35 8.07 -2.93 19.26
N THR A 36 7.63 -3.97 18.56
CA THR A 36 7.27 -5.27 19.18
C THR A 36 8.43 -6.26 19.21
N ALA A 37 9.66 -5.82 18.91
CA ALA A 37 10.88 -6.63 18.86
C ALA A 37 10.78 -7.89 17.96
N LYS A 38 9.86 -7.87 16.98
CA LYS A 38 9.64 -9.00 16.06
C LYS A 38 10.52 -8.97 14.84
N VAL A 39 11.07 -7.81 14.52
CA VAL A 39 12.06 -7.61 13.47
C VAL A 39 13.18 -6.76 14.03
N SER A 40 14.42 -7.16 13.77
CA SER A 40 15.62 -6.46 14.20
C SER A 40 15.92 -5.22 13.33
N GLY A 41 15.53 -5.27 12.06
CA GLY A 41 15.79 -4.22 11.08
C GLY A 41 14.91 -4.35 9.83
N TYR A 42 15.09 -3.42 8.89
CA TYR A 42 14.26 -3.35 7.68
C TYR A 42 14.47 -4.55 6.73
N LEU A 43 15.69 -5.10 6.67
CA LEU A 43 15.99 -6.30 5.89
C LEU A 43 15.28 -7.54 6.45
N ASP A 44 15.24 -7.65 7.78
CA ASP A 44 14.52 -8.70 8.51
C ASP A 44 13.01 -8.56 8.31
N PHE A 45 12.50 -7.33 8.28
CA PHE A 45 11.12 -7.03 7.89
C PHE A 45 10.78 -7.44 6.45
N MET A 46 11.66 -7.13 5.48
CA MET A 46 11.47 -7.56 4.09
C MET A 46 11.45 -9.08 3.96
N ALA A 47 12.37 -9.77 4.63
CA ALA A 47 12.40 -11.23 4.69
C ALA A 47 11.13 -11.81 5.36
N TYR A 48 10.64 -11.14 6.41
CA TYR A 48 9.40 -11.52 7.11
C TYR A 48 8.14 -11.31 6.26
N ASN A 49 8.09 -10.23 5.47
CA ASN A 49 6.98 -9.90 4.57
C ASN A 49 6.95 -10.79 3.32
N TRP A 50 8.11 -11.06 2.71
CA TRP A 50 8.21 -11.82 1.46
C TRP A 50 8.44 -13.33 1.66
N GLY A 51 8.76 -13.78 2.87
CA GLY A 51 8.94 -15.20 3.17
C GLY A 51 7.63 -16.00 3.17
N LYS A 52 7.48 -16.95 2.24
CA LYS A 52 6.30 -17.86 2.15
C LYS A 52 5.96 -18.58 3.46
N ARG A 53 6.96 -18.98 4.27
CA ARG A 53 6.76 -19.63 5.58
C ARG A 53 6.19 -18.68 6.64
N ASN A 54 6.53 -17.39 6.57
CA ASN A 54 6.11 -16.39 7.54
C ASN A 54 4.85 -15.63 7.11
N ALA A 55 4.40 -15.77 5.86
CA ALA A 55 3.19 -15.10 5.37
C ALA A 55 1.90 -15.40 6.20
N LYS A 56 1.77 -16.60 6.77
CA LYS A 56 0.65 -16.97 7.64
C LYS A 56 0.74 -16.30 9.01
N ASN A 57 1.94 -16.31 9.62
CA ASN A 57 2.22 -15.62 10.89
C ASN A 57 2.16 -14.10 10.74
N TYR A 58 2.61 -13.58 9.60
CA TYR A 58 2.49 -12.19 9.19
C TYR A 58 1.03 -11.76 9.16
N ARG A 59 0.15 -12.51 8.48
CA ARG A 59 -1.30 -12.20 8.45
C ARG A 59 -1.95 -12.23 9.83
N MET A 60 -1.62 -13.20 10.67
CA MET A 60 -2.11 -13.26 12.05
C MET A 60 -1.60 -12.10 12.90
N MET A 61 -0.31 -11.79 12.84
CA MET A 61 0.25 -10.67 13.60
C MET A 61 -0.27 -9.32 13.10
N LEU A 62 -0.47 -9.17 11.80
CA LEU A 62 -1.08 -8.00 11.19
C LEU A 62 -2.54 -7.83 11.61
N SER A 63 -3.29 -8.93 11.83
CA SER A 63 -4.66 -8.85 12.37
C SER A 63 -4.66 -8.50 13.87
N SER A 64 -3.75 -9.07 14.66
CA SER A 64 -3.60 -8.71 16.08
C SER A 64 -3.12 -7.27 16.28
N ALA A 65 -2.17 -6.80 15.45
CA ALA A 65 -1.69 -5.42 15.43
C ALA A 65 -2.82 -4.42 15.15
N ARG A 66 -3.74 -4.81 14.28
CA ARG A 66 -4.91 -4.02 13.89
C ARG A 66 -5.89 -3.80 15.04
N HIS A 67 -5.99 -4.76 15.97
CA HIS A 67 -6.84 -4.64 17.15
C HIS A 67 -6.16 -3.94 18.33
N LYS A 68 -4.83 -4.08 18.45
CA LYS A 68 -4.08 -3.57 19.61
C LYS A 68 -3.57 -2.12 19.44
N HIS A 69 -3.49 -1.63 18.20
CA HIS A 69 -3.00 -0.29 17.90
C HIS A 69 -3.92 0.42 16.90
N GLU A 70 -4.72 1.34 17.43
CA GLU A 70 -5.72 2.10 16.70
C GLU A 70 -5.11 2.87 15.50
N ASP A 71 -3.88 3.37 15.65
CA ASP A 71 -3.18 4.15 14.62
C ASP A 71 -2.79 3.31 13.39
N LEU A 72 -2.44 2.03 13.57
CA LEU A 72 -2.19 1.10 12.46
C LEU A 72 -3.49 0.73 11.75
N GLY A 73 -4.58 0.62 12.51
CA GLY A 73 -5.93 0.47 11.97
C GLY A 73 -6.32 1.66 11.10
N LYS A 74 -6.10 2.89 11.58
CA LYS A 74 -6.38 4.15 10.87
C LYS A 74 -5.51 4.30 9.61
N ALA A 75 -4.20 4.11 9.72
CA ALA A 75 -3.28 4.20 8.58
C ALA A 75 -3.62 3.20 7.47
N ARG A 76 -4.02 1.97 7.83
CA ARG A 76 -4.41 0.97 6.83
C ARG A 76 -5.78 1.23 6.21
N LYS A 77 -6.77 1.69 6.99
CA LYS A 77 -8.06 2.14 6.46
C LYS A 77 -7.87 3.29 5.47
N PHE A 78 -6.99 4.24 5.80
CA PHE A 78 -6.62 5.34 4.92
C PHE A 78 -6.00 4.83 3.61
N VAL A 79 -5.03 3.91 3.68
CA VAL A 79 -4.39 3.32 2.50
C VAL A 79 -5.37 2.54 1.63
N ILE A 80 -6.28 1.76 2.23
CA ILE A 80 -7.32 1.03 1.49
C ILE A 80 -8.28 2.01 0.81
N ALA A 81 -8.78 3.01 1.54
CA ALA A 81 -9.66 4.04 0.97
C ALA A 81 -8.97 4.79 -0.18
N TYR A 82 -7.68 5.12 -0.01
CA TYR A 82 -6.87 5.78 -1.02
C TYR A 82 -6.66 4.91 -2.26
N GLN A 83 -6.38 3.61 -2.09
CA GLN A 83 -6.27 2.68 -3.22
C GLN A 83 -7.59 2.48 -3.95
N VAL A 84 -8.72 2.43 -3.25
CA VAL A 84 -10.05 2.32 -3.87
C VAL A 84 -10.35 3.57 -4.71
N LEU A 85 -10.01 4.76 -4.20
CA LEU A 85 -10.13 6.02 -4.93
C LEU A 85 -9.25 6.04 -6.19
N LEU A 86 -7.97 5.66 -6.06
CA LEU A 86 -7.03 5.61 -7.19
C LEU A 86 -7.43 4.56 -8.22
N GLY A 87 -7.87 3.37 -7.78
CA GLY A 87 -8.37 2.32 -8.65
C GLY A 87 -9.60 2.76 -9.44
N SER A 88 -10.56 3.41 -8.77
CA SER A 88 -11.75 3.98 -9.41
C SER A 88 -11.39 5.05 -10.44
N ALA A 89 -10.44 5.95 -10.10
CA ALA A 89 -9.96 6.97 -11.02
C ALA A 89 -9.28 6.34 -12.26
N MET A 90 -8.48 5.29 -12.07
CA MET A 90 -7.82 4.59 -13.17
C MET A 90 -8.82 3.86 -14.09
N ILE A 91 -9.87 3.27 -13.52
CA ILE A 91 -10.97 2.64 -14.29
C ILE A 91 -11.73 3.69 -15.11
N LEU A 92 -12.07 4.84 -14.52
CA LEU A 92 -12.75 5.92 -15.24
C LEU A 92 -11.89 6.46 -16.39
N LEU A 93 -10.58 6.58 -16.19
CA LEU A 93 -9.64 6.99 -17.23
C LEU A 93 -9.55 5.97 -18.38
N LEU A 94 -9.51 4.68 -18.06
CA LEU A 94 -9.54 3.59 -19.05
C LEU A 94 -10.84 3.60 -19.86
N ILE A 95 -11.99 3.75 -19.20
CA ILE A 95 -13.29 3.84 -19.86
C ILE A 95 -13.33 5.08 -20.78
N SER A 96 -12.85 6.22 -20.31
CA SER A 96 -12.78 7.45 -21.12
C SER A 96 -11.83 7.33 -22.32
N PHE A 97 -10.84 6.44 -22.27
CA PHE A 97 -9.94 6.16 -23.38
C PHE A 97 -10.60 5.22 -24.40
N VAL A 98 -11.35 4.20 -23.95
CA VAL A 98 -12.02 3.23 -24.83
C VAL A 98 -13.24 3.83 -25.55
N ILE A 99 -13.94 4.77 -24.93
CA ILE A 99 -15.13 5.42 -25.52
C ILE A 99 -14.75 6.53 -26.51
N ARG A 100 -13.51 7.03 -26.46
CA ARG A 100 -12.97 8.01 -27.42
C ARG A 100 -12.44 7.32 -28.66
#